data_AF-A0A6I3CCZ2-F1
#
_entry.id   AF-A0A6I3CCZ2-F1
#
_cell.length_a   1.000
_cell.length_b   1.000
_cell.length_c   1.000
_cell.angle_alpha   90.00
_cell.angle_beta   90.00
_cell.angle_gamma   90.00
#
_symmetry.space_group_name_H-M   'P 1'
#
loop_
_entity.id
_entity.type
_entity.pdbx_description
1 polymer ?
#
loop_
_entity_poly.entity_id
_entity_poly.type
_entity_poly.pdbx_seq_one_letter_code
_entity_poly.pdbx_strand_id
1 'polypeptide(L)'
;MARPDDLHEYISFDDPDEHRTWVFDATFLRSGWNCIWGNGCKGVLSTDASELQQGCCSFGAHFIDDADVQTVVESSARLTPDQWQFHAEAAAGGWTATEPDGTVTTRVIDGACIFHNRPGFAGGAGCALHSAALAVSERPIDWKPDVCWQLPLRLHEDTDLHGHVTSTLREWKRRDWGEGGTDFHWWCTETS
;
A
#
# COMPACT_ATOMS: atom_id res chain seq x y z
N MET A 1 27.03 24.76 -8.33
CA MET A 1 26.44 23.97 -7.22
C MET A 1 26.27 22.55 -7.73
N ALA A 2 26.61 21.55 -6.92
CA ALA A 2 26.30 20.16 -7.27
C ALA A 2 24.78 19.99 -7.36
N ARG A 3 24.31 19.13 -8.27
CA ARG A 3 22.89 18.77 -8.35
C ARG A 3 22.51 18.09 -7.03
N PRO A 4 21.36 18.43 -6.41
CA PRO A 4 20.87 17.68 -5.26
C PRO A 4 20.69 16.20 -5.60
N ASP A 5 21.03 15.31 -4.67
CA ASP A 5 20.95 13.86 -4.87
C ASP A 5 19.50 13.37 -5.06
N ASP A 6 18.52 14.09 -4.50
CA ASP A 6 17.07 13.81 -4.59
C ASP A 6 16.36 14.96 -5.34
N LEU A 7 16.81 15.30 -6.56
CA LEU A 7 16.19 16.39 -7.35
C LEU A 7 14.91 15.92 -8.05
N HIS A 8 13.79 16.54 -7.70
CA HIS A 8 12.48 16.34 -8.33
C HIS A 8 12.00 17.56 -9.09
N GLU A 9 11.43 17.34 -10.27
CA GLU A 9 10.68 18.33 -11.05
C GLU A 9 9.19 18.16 -10.76
N TYR A 10 8.52 19.25 -10.41
CA TYR A 10 7.07 19.26 -10.17
C TYR A 10 6.35 20.08 -11.23
N ILE A 11 5.17 19.62 -11.64
CA ILE A 11 4.23 20.35 -12.49
C ILE A 11 3.04 20.75 -11.62
N SER A 12 2.63 22.02 -11.67
CA SER A 12 1.40 22.45 -10.99
C SER A 12 0.47 23.24 -11.91
N PHE A 13 -0.83 23.15 -11.61
CA PHE A 13 -1.88 23.92 -12.27
C PHE A 13 -3.11 24.02 -11.36
N ASP A 14 -3.87 25.10 -11.50
CA ASP A 14 -5.14 25.28 -10.80
C ASP A 14 -6.24 24.47 -11.49
N ASP A 15 -7.11 23.89 -10.66
CA ASP A 15 -8.32 23.23 -11.13
C ASP A 15 -9.33 24.30 -11.60
N PRO A 16 -9.92 24.16 -12.80
CA PRO A 16 -10.87 25.15 -13.31
C PRO A 16 -12.23 25.11 -12.58
N ASP A 17 -12.57 23.98 -11.95
CA ASP A 17 -13.90 23.72 -11.39
C ASP A 17 -13.88 23.62 -9.85
N GLU A 18 -12.70 23.43 -9.25
CA GLU A 18 -12.51 23.34 -7.80
C GLU A 18 -11.62 24.48 -7.27
N HIS A 19 -11.80 24.87 -6.00
CA HIS A 19 -10.90 25.80 -5.31
C HIS A 19 -9.61 25.07 -4.89
N ARG A 20 -8.85 24.62 -5.90
CA ARG A 20 -7.74 23.66 -5.76
C ARG A 20 -6.58 23.95 -6.71
N THR A 21 -5.37 23.66 -6.26
CA THR A 21 -4.17 23.50 -7.09
C THR A 21 -3.69 22.05 -7.06
N TRP A 22 -3.43 21.48 -8.23
CA TRP A 22 -2.78 20.17 -8.35
C TRP A 22 -1.27 20.35 -8.50
N VAL A 23 -0.50 19.49 -7.83
CA VAL A 23 0.96 19.43 -7.90
C VAL A 23 1.39 17.98 -8.12
N PHE A 24 2.11 17.71 -9.19
CA PHE A 24 2.54 16.36 -9.58
C PHE A 24 4.06 16.25 -9.63
N ASP A 25 4.60 15.23 -8.99
CA ASP A 25 6.01 14.85 -9.11
C ASP A 25 6.30 14.22 -10.48
N ALA A 26 6.64 15.07 -11.44
CA ALA A 26 6.91 14.64 -12.80
C ALA A 26 8.18 13.78 -12.89
N THR A 27 9.15 13.94 -11.99
CA THR A 27 10.33 13.07 -11.95
C THR A 27 9.93 11.64 -11.62
N PHE A 28 9.16 11.43 -10.56
CA PHE A 28 8.75 10.09 -10.16
C PHE A 28 7.75 9.45 -11.13
N LEU A 29 6.72 10.21 -11.56
CA LEU A 29 5.67 9.69 -12.44
C LEU A 29 6.19 9.31 -13.84
N ARG A 30 7.32 9.88 -14.27
CA ARG A 30 8.02 9.50 -15.52
C ARG A 30 9.16 8.51 -15.30
N SER A 31 9.40 8.08 -14.07
CA SER A 31 10.45 7.12 -13.76
C SER A 31 10.12 5.73 -14.31
N GLY A 32 11.13 4.86 -14.37
CA GLY A 32 10.95 3.45 -14.70
C GLY A 32 10.51 2.59 -13.51
N TRP A 33 10.08 3.21 -12.39
CA TRP A 33 9.72 2.49 -11.19
C TRP A 33 8.59 1.49 -11.46
N ASN A 34 8.73 0.28 -10.93
CA ASN A 34 7.68 -0.71 -10.86
C ASN A 34 7.79 -1.49 -9.56
N CYS A 35 6.67 -2.03 -9.08
CA CYS A 35 6.69 -2.91 -7.92
C CYS A 35 7.45 -4.20 -8.27
N ILE A 36 8.48 -4.51 -7.49
CA ILE A 36 9.30 -5.72 -7.63
C ILE A 36 8.95 -6.81 -6.61
N TRP A 37 7.74 -6.78 -6.04
CA TRP A 37 7.28 -7.86 -5.17
C TRP A 37 7.33 -9.20 -5.93
N GLY A 38 7.88 -10.24 -5.29
CA GLY A 38 8.16 -11.53 -5.94
C GLY A 38 9.39 -11.53 -6.87
N ASN A 39 10.02 -10.38 -7.12
CA ASN A 39 11.17 -10.22 -8.00
C ASN A 39 12.31 -9.40 -7.33
N GLY A 40 12.70 -9.77 -6.11
CA GLY A 40 13.80 -9.13 -5.39
C GLY A 40 13.40 -8.01 -4.41
N CYS A 41 12.12 -7.92 -4.05
CA CYS A 41 11.66 -7.06 -2.95
C CYS A 41 12.29 -7.47 -1.60
N LYS A 42 12.93 -6.53 -0.91
CA LYS A 42 13.66 -6.78 0.35
C LYS A 42 12.80 -6.77 1.62
N GLY A 43 11.51 -6.41 1.49
CA GLY A 43 10.62 -6.19 2.63
C GLY A 43 10.88 -4.86 3.35
N VAL A 44 10.00 -4.52 4.30
CA VAL A 44 10.02 -3.25 5.05
C VAL A 44 10.36 -3.44 6.54
N LEU A 45 10.77 -4.64 6.93
CA LEU A 45 11.23 -4.90 8.30
C LEU A 45 12.58 -4.22 8.57
N SER A 46 13.03 -4.24 9.82
CA SER A 46 14.28 -3.58 10.23
C SER A 46 15.55 -4.29 9.83
N THR A 47 15.43 -5.50 9.29
CA THR A 47 16.50 -6.25 8.64
C THR A 47 16.05 -6.70 7.26
N ASP A 48 17.00 -7.16 6.44
CA ASP A 48 16.65 -7.86 5.20
C ASP A 48 15.66 -8.99 5.52
N ALA A 49 14.54 -9.00 4.80
CA ALA A 49 13.44 -9.92 4.97
C ALA A 49 13.00 -10.48 3.60
N SER A 50 13.90 -10.47 2.61
CA SER A 50 13.65 -10.94 1.25
C SER A 50 13.12 -12.38 1.23
N GLU A 51 13.62 -13.23 2.12
CA GLU A 51 13.26 -14.63 2.26
C GLU A 51 11.83 -14.85 2.75
N LEU A 52 11.25 -13.88 3.47
CA LEU A 52 9.88 -13.95 3.95
C LEU A 52 8.86 -13.64 2.84
N GLN A 53 9.29 -12.97 1.76
CA GLN A 53 8.46 -12.54 0.63
C GLN A 53 7.23 -11.69 1.03
N GLN A 54 7.27 -11.04 2.20
CA GLN A 54 6.13 -10.27 2.71
C GLN A 54 6.00 -8.90 2.05
N GLY A 55 7.10 -8.28 1.61
CA GLY A 55 7.08 -6.93 1.07
C GLY A 55 6.50 -5.94 2.09
N CYS A 56 5.62 -5.04 1.65
CA CYS A 56 4.91 -4.11 2.53
C CYS A 56 3.82 -4.78 3.39
N CYS A 57 3.49 -6.07 3.17
CA CYS A 57 2.45 -6.75 3.93
C CYS A 57 2.85 -7.10 5.37
N SER A 58 4.12 -6.91 5.77
CA SER A 58 4.62 -7.24 7.12
C SER A 58 3.86 -6.55 8.24
N PHE A 59 3.33 -5.35 8.02
CA PHE A 59 2.60 -4.57 9.01
C PHE A 59 1.07 -4.64 8.87
N GLY A 60 0.55 -5.45 7.95
CA GLY A 60 -0.86 -5.37 7.57
C GLY A 60 -1.16 -4.15 6.69
N ALA A 61 -2.43 -3.88 6.46
CA ALA A 61 -2.91 -2.71 5.74
C ALA A 61 -3.76 -1.84 6.68
N HIS A 62 -3.45 -0.54 6.73
CA HIS A 62 -4.24 0.45 7.44
C HIS A 62 -5.30 1.00 6.49
N PHE A 63 -6.56 0.94 6.92
CA PHE A 63 -7.68 1.46 6.14
C PHE A 63 -7.78 2.97 6.29
N ILE A 64 -8.10 3.66 5.19
CA ILE A 64 -8.20 5.13 5.20
C ILE A 64 -9.59 5.63 5.62
N ASP A 65 -10.64 4.84 5.37
CA ASP A 65 -12.02 5.13 5.74
C ASP A 65 -12.91 3.87 5.71
N ASP A 66 -14.20 4.04 6.02
CA ASP A 66 -15.19 2.96 6.01
C ASP A 66 -15.45 2.39 4.59
N ALA A 67 -15.26 3.19 3.54
CA ALA A 67 -15.47 2.74 2.16
C ALA A 67 -14.34 1.79 1.71
N ASP A 68 -13.12 2.07 2.13
CA ASP A 68 -11.95 1.19 1.96
C ASP A 68 -12.18 -0.16 2.68
N VAL A 69 -12.68 -0.12 3.92
CA VAL A 69 -13.05 -1.35 4.66
C VAL A 69 -14.13 -2.13 3.90
N GLN A 70 -15.19 -1.45 3.45
CA GLN A 70 -16.30 -2.09 2.75
C GLN A 70 -15.87 -2.76 1.44
N THR A 71 -14.94 -2.17 0.70
CA THR A 71 -14.33 -2.76 -0.49
C THR A 71 -13.72 -4.14 -0.18
N VAL A 72 -13.02 -4.26 0.95
CA VAL A 72 -12.41 -5.52 1.38
C VAL A 72 -13.42 -6.49 2.00
N VAL A 73 -14.50 -6.00 2.64
CA VAL A 73 -15.63 -6.85 3.07
C VAL A 73 -16.21 -7.59 1.86
N GLU A 74 -16.55 -6.86 0.81
CA GLU A 74 -17.16 -7.42 -0.41
C GLU A 74 -16.21 -8.38 -1.13
N SER A 75 -14.94 -8.00 -1.22
CA SER A 75 -13.91 -8.78 -1.91
C SER A 75 -13.52 -10.05 -1.15
N SER A 76 -13.37 -9.96 0.17
CA SER A 76 -13.01 -11.11 1.02
C SER A 76 -14.11 -12.16 1.09
N ALA A 77 -15.39 -11.77 1.03
CA ALA A 77 -16.52 -12.69 0.98
C ALA A 77 -16.53 -13.59 -0.26
N ARG A 78 -15.78 -13.22 -1.31
CA ARG A 78 -15.66 -13.96 -2.57
C ARG A 78 -14.47 -14.92 -2.59
N LEU A 79 -13.58 -14.86 -1.59
CA LEU A 79 -12.41 -15.72 -1.52
C LEU A 79 -12.79 -17.14 -1.12
N THR A 80 -12.12 -18.12 -1.71
CA THR A 80 -12.24 -19.54 -1.33
C THR A 80 -11.06 -20.00 -0.47
N PRO A 81 -11.18 -21.12 0.26
CA PRO A 81 -10.06 -21.71 1.01
C PRO A 81 -8.86 -22.08 0.14
N ASP A 82 -9.07 -22.39 -1.14
CA ASP A 82 -7.98 -22.69 -2.08
C ASP A 82 -7.23 -21.43 -2.52
N GLN A 83 -7.87 -20.26 -2.44
CA GLN A 83 -7.29 -18.97 -2.80
C GLN A 83 -6.66 -18.26 -1.60
N TRP A 84 -7.14 -18.51 -0.39
CA TRP A 84 -6.76 -17.78 0.81
C TRP A 84 -6.36 -18.72 1.94
N GLN A 85 -5.05 -18.76 2.24
CA GLN A 85 -4.46 -19.63 3.25
C GLN A 85 -5.12 -19.50 4.63
N PHE A 86 -5.45 -18.27 5.03
CA PHE A 86 -5.99 -17.95 6.35
C PHE A 86 -7.52 -17.78 6.35
N HIS A 87 -8.21 -18.38 5.39
CA HIS A 87 -9.67 -18.30 5.26
C HIS A 87 -10.39 -18.83 6.53
N ALA A 88 -9.90 -19.90 7.14
CA ALA A 88 -10.52 -20.48 8.33
C ALA A 88 -10.34 -19.56 9.56
N GLU A 89 -9.16 -18.97 9.73
CA GLU A 89 -8.82 -18.03 10.79
C GLU A 89 -9.61 -16.73 10.67
N ALA A 90 -9.85 -16.28 9.43
CA ALA A 90 -10.71 -15.15 9.15
C ALA A 90 -12.19 -15.47 9.43
N ALA A 91 -12.67 -16.66 9.08
CA ALA A 91 -14.03 -17.08 9.42
C ALA A 91 -14.25 -17.20 10.93
N ALA A 92 -13.24 -17.62 11.68
CA ALA A 92 -13.33 -17.79 13.13
C ALA A 92 -13.21 -16.48 13.92
N GLY A 93 -12.41 -15.52 13.44
CA GLY A 93 -12.03 -14.33 14.21
C GLY A 93 -12.06 -13.00 13.46
N GLY A 94 -12.64 -12.96 12.26
CA GLY A 94 -12.60 -11.80 11.37
C GLY A 94 -11.23 -11.58 10.73
N TRP A 95 -11.11 -10.65 9.79
CA TRP A 95 -9.83 -10.30 9.15
C TRP A 95 -9.33 -8.90 9.54
N THR A 96 -10.11 -8.13 10.29
CA THR A 96 -9.75 -6.80 10.79
C THR A 96 -9.21 -6.83 12.22
N ALA A 97 -8.37 -5.84 12.54
CA ALA A 97 -7.96 -5.45 13.87
C ALA A 97 -8.25 -3.95 14.06
N THR A 98 -8.21 -3.48 15.30
CA THR A 98 -8.38 -2.06 15.63
C THR A 98 -7.20 -1.64 16.49
N GLU A 99 -6.45 -0.66 16.01
CA GLU A 99 -5.31 -0.08 16.70
C GLU A 99 -5.75 0.78 17.90
N PRO A 100 -4.85 1.08 18.86
CA PRO A 100 -5.20 1.87 20.05
C PRO A 100 -5.77 3.26 19.76
N ASP A 101 -5.44 3.85 18.61
CA ASP A 101 -5.95 5.14 18.15
C ASP A 101 -7.31 5.04 17.43
N GLY A 102 -7.86 3.83 17.29
CA GLY A 102 -9.12 3.55 16.61
C GLY A 102 -8.99 3.22 15.13
N THR A 103 -7.78 3.31 14.55
CA THR A 103 -7.54 2.95 13.14
C THR A 103 -7.87 1.48 12.91
N VAL A 104 -8.64 1.18 11.86
CA VAL A 104 -8.90 -0.20 11.45
C VAL A 104 -7.74 -0.68 10.58
N THR A 105 -7.24 -1.88 10.86
CA THR A 105 -6.18 -2.53 10.10
C THR A 105 -6.58 -3.94 9.70
N THR A 106 -5.91 -4.53 8.72
CA THR A 106 -5.98 -6.00 8.54
C THR A 106 -5.20 -6.66 9.66
N ARG A 107 -5.70 -7.77 10.21
CA ARG A 107 -4.96 -8.60 11.18
C ARG A 107 -3.61 -9.00 10.61
N VAL A 108 -2.60 -8.96 11.46
CA VAL A 108 -1.30 -9.60 11.23
C VAL A 108 -1.32 -10.97 11.91
N ILE A 109 -1.16 -12.02 11.12
CA ILE A 109 -1.04 -13.41 11.61
C ILE A 109 0.32 -13.91 11.17
N ASP A 110 1.10 -14.50 12.08
CA ASP A 110 2.44 -15.02 11.79
C ASP A 110 3.35 -14.03 11.03
N GLY A 111 3.34 -12.78 11.49
CA GLY A 111 4.23 -11.71 11.02
C GLY A 111 3.88 -11.05 9.68
N ALA A 112 2.72 -11.33 9.07
CA ALA A 112 2.24 -10.55 7.92
C ALA A 112 0.71 -10.47 7.86
N CYS A 113 0.21 -9.58 7.01
CA CYS A 113 -1.20 -9.41 6.68
C CYS A 113 -1.91 -10.76 6.49
N ILE A 114 -3.11 -10.91 7.07
CA ILE A 114 -3.93 -12.11 6.96
C ILE A 114 -4.25 -12.49 5.51
N PHE A 115 -4.28 -11.53 4.57
CA PHE A 115 -4.48 -11.80 3.14
C PHE A 115 -3.19 -12.21 2.40
N HIS A 116 -2.04 -12.24 3.05
CA HIS A 116 -0.78 -12.66 2.42
C HIS A 116 -0.60 -14.18 2.52
N ASN A 117 -0.83 -14.91 1.43
CA ASN A 117 -0.49 -16.32 1.33
C ASN A 117 1.03 -16.49 1.37
N ARG A 118 1.50 -17.42 2.21
CA ARG A 118 2.92 -17.67 2.42
C ARG A 118 3.55 -18.45 1.27
N PRO A 119 4.88 -18.35 1.09
CA PRO A 119 5.61 -19.22 0.18
C PRO A 119 5.28 -20.70 0.43
N GLY A 120 4.95 -21.43 -0.63
CA GLY A 120 4.58 -22.85 -0.57
C GLY A 120 3.10 -23.15 -0.40
N PHE A 121 2.23 -22.14 -0.21
CA PHE A 121 0.79 -22.36 -0.25
C PHE A 121 0.32 -22.80 -1.66
N ALA A 122 -0.55 -23.81 -1.73
CA ALA A 122 -0.97 -24.41 -3.01
C ALA A 122 -1.69 -23.42 -3.94
N GLY A 123 -2.43 -22.45 -3.38
CA GLY A 123 -3.07 -21.37 -4.13
C GLY A 123 -2.13 -20.26 -4.64
N GLY A 124 -0.82 -20.38 -4.38
CA GLY A 124 0.19 -19.40 -4.73
C GLY A 124 0.48 -18.40 -3.59
N ALA A 125 1.73 -17.96 -3.51
CA ALA A 125 2.17 -16.94 -2.56
C ALA A 125 1.71 -15.54 -2.99
N GLY A 126 1.56 -14.63 -2.03
CA GLY A 126 1.16 -13.24 -2.28
C GLY A 126 -0.24 -12.91 -1.81
N CYS A 127 -0.76 -11.76 -2.22
CA CYS A 127 -2.05 -11.27 -1.76
C CYS A 127 -3.21 -12.09 -2.35
N ALA A 128 -4.00 -12.75 -1.49
CA ALA A 128 -5.17 -13.53 -1.89
C ALA A 128 -6.20 -12.70 -2.66
N LEU A 129 -6.44 -11.44 -2.25
CA LEU A 129 -7.35 -10.51 -2.94
C LEU A 129 -6.86 -10.20 -4.36
N HIS A 130 -5.55 -9.99 -4.53
CA HIS A 130 -4.95 -9.73 -5.84
C HIS A 130 -5.11 -10.93 -6.78
N SER A 131 -4.71 -12.11 -6.31
CA SER A 131 -4.81 -13.33 -7.11
C SER A 131 -6.24 -13.69 -7.47
N ALA A 132 -7.19 -13.52 -6.54
CA ALA A 132 -8.61 -13.75 -6.79
C ALA A 132 -9.19 -12.78 -7.82
N ALA A 133 -8.85 -11.48 -7.74
CA ALA A 133 -9.27 -10.49 -8.73
C ALA A 133 -8.81 -10.88 -10.14
N LEU A 134 -7.54 -11.26 -10.29
CA LEU A 134 -7.00 -11.71 -11.58
C LEU A 134 -7.68 -13.00 -12.08
N ALA A 135 -7.98 -13.95 -11.19
CA ALA A 135 -8.63 -15.21 -11.56
C ALA A 135 -10.03 -15.00 -12.16
N VAL A 136 -10.72 -13.92 -11.78
CA VAL A 136 -12.04 -13.55 -12.34
C VAL A 136 -11.96 -12.39 -13.35
N SER A 137 -10.75 -12.02 -13.79
CA SER A 137 -10.51 -10.94 -14.77
C SER A 137 -11.01 -9.56 -14.32
N GLU A 138 -10.98 -9.29 -13.02
CA GLU A 138 -11.29 -7.98 -12.43
C GLU A 138 -10.02 -7.22 -12.06
N ARG A 139 -10.13 -5.90 -11.86
CA ARG A 139 -8.97 -5.07 -11.54
C ARG A 139 -8.59 -5.26 -10.05
N PRO A 140 -7.34 -5.58 -9.71
CA PRO A 140 -6.93 -5.72 -8.32
C PRO A 140 -7.08 -4.45 -7.47
N ILE A 141 -7.16 -3.26 -8.09
CA ILE A 141 -7.41 -2.00 -7.38
C ILE A 141 -8.82 -1.97 -6.76
N ASP A 142 -9.79 -2.65 -7.35
CA ASP A 142 -11.17 -2.71 -6.86
C ASP A 142 -11.36 -3.76 -5.75
N TRP A 143 -10.29 -4.48 -5.37
CA TRP A 143 -10.35 -5.61 -4.44
C TRP A 143 -9.55 -5.43 -3.16
N LYS A 144 -8.53 -4.57 -3.21
CA LYS A 144 -7.50 -4.46 -2.18
C LYS A 144 -7.75 -3.21 -1.33
N PRO A 145 -7.24 -3.19 -0.09
CA PRO A 145 -7.15 -1.96 0.67
C PRO A 145 -6.43 -0.85 -0.11
N ASP A 146 -6.83 0.38 0.13
CA ASP A 146 -6.35 1.54 -0.62
C ASP A 146 -4.84 1.71 -0.55
N VAL A 147 -4.29 1.63 0.66
CA VAL A 147 -2.85 1.71 0.88
C VAL A 147 -2.06 0.66 0.07
N CYS A 148 -2.63 -0.53 -0.18
CA CYS A 148 -1.94 -1.62 -0.87
C CYS A 148 -1.85 -1.43 -2.39
N TRP A 149 -2.66 -0.56 -2.99
CA TRP A 149 -2.54 -0.22 -4.42
C TRP A 149 -2.01 1.20 -4.63
N GLN A 150 -2.21 2.10 -3.66
CA GLN A 150 -1.68 3.46 -3.72
C GLN A 150 -0.17 3.44 -3.69
N LEU A 151 0.47 2.61 -2.85
CA LEU A 151 1.92 2.51 -2.82
C LEU A 151 2.49 2.22 -4.22
N PRO A 152 3.46 3.02 -4.68
CA PRO A 152 4.29 3.96 -3.92
C PRO A 152 3.84 5.41 -4.07
N LEU A 153 2.67 5.69 -4.64
CA LEU A 153 2.11 7.03 -4.77
C LEU A 153 1.51 7.50 -3.46
N ARG A 154 1.82 8.75 -3.11
CA ARG A 154 1.30 9.49 -1.96
C ARG A 154 0.57 10.70 -2.49
N LEU A 155 -0.74 10.71 -2.30
CA LEU A 155 -1.55 11.93 -2.40
C LEU A 155 -1.56 12.60 -1.02
N HIS A 156 -1.19 13.87 -0.98
CA HIS A 156 -1.27 14.69 0.21
C HIS A 156 -2.01 15.97 -0.11
N GLU A 157 -2.98 16.33 0.73
CA GLU A 157 -3.78 17.53 0.57
C GLU A 157 -3.51 18.46 1.76
N ASP A 158 -3.21 19.72 1.44
CA ASP A 158 -3.09 20.81 2.40
C ASP A 158 -4.20 21.83 2.10
N THR A 159 -4.95 22.24 3.12
CA THR A 159 -6.01 23.24 2.98
C THR A 159 -5.60 24.51 3.72
N ASP A 160 -5.54 25.63 2.99
CA ASP A 160 -5.15 26.90 3.58
C ASP A 160 -6.28 27.54 4.42
N LEU A 161 -5.98 28.68 5.04
CA LEU A 161 -6.93 29.42 5.89
C LEU A 161 -8.17 29.95 5.14
N HIS A 162 -8.13 29.95 3.81
CA HIS A 162 -9.20 30.42 2.93
C HIS A 162 -9.95 29.25 2.27
N GLY A 163 -9.62 28.00 2.60
CA GLY A 163 -10.25 26.82 2.04
C GLY A 163 -9.75 26.47 0.64
N HIS A 164 -8.60 26.99 0.20
CA HIS A 164 -7.94 26.53 -1.01
C HIS A 164 -7.17 25.24 -0.74
N VAL A 165 -7.38 24.23 -1.58
CA VAL A 165 -6.72 22.91 -1.40
C VAL A 165 -5.53 22.79 -2.35
N THR A 166 -4.36 22.44 -1.83
CA THR A 166 -3.21 22.02 -2.65
C THR A 166 -3.06 20.51 -2.56
N SER A 167 -3.34 19.82 -3.67
CA SER A 167 -3.21 18.37 -3.79
C SER A 167 -1.89 18.00 -4.45
N THR A 168 -0.99 17.40 -3.68
CA THR A 168 0.32 16.97 -4.15
C THR A 168 0.37 15.45 -4.31
N LEU A 169 0.55 14.97 -5.54
CA LEU A 169 0.80 13.57 -5.86
C LEU A 169 2.29 13.34 -6.13
N ARG A 170 2.94 12.55 -5.28
CA ARG A 170 4.37 12.21 -5.38
C ARG A 170 4.64 10.79 -4.92
N GLU A 171 5.89 10.35 -4.95
CA GLU A 171 6.26 9.08 -4.30
C GLU A 171 6.21 9.15 -2.77
N TRP A 172 6.00 8.01 -2.12
CA TRP A 172 6.26 7.78 -0.70
C TRP A 172 7.76 7.73 -0.45
N LYS A 173 8.20 8.39 0.62
CA LYS A 173 9.57 8.38 1.13
C LYS A 173 9.54 7.91 2.60
N ARG A 174 10.66 7.43 3.13
CA ARG A 174 10.77 7.02 4.55
C ARG A 174 10.27 8.07 5.53
N ARG A 175 10.58 9.35 5.29
CA ARG A 175 10.14 10.47 6.15
C ARG A 175 8.62 10.56 6.35
N ASP A 176 7.84 9.97 5.45
CA ASP A 176 6.38 10.02 5.52
C ASP A 176 5.79 9.01 6.50
N TRP A 177 6.60 8.07 6.99
CA TRP A 177 6.24 7.05 7.96
C TRP A 177 6.54 7.48 9.40
N GLY A 178 6.86 8.75 9.63
CA GLY A 178 7.28 9.26 10.94
C GLY A 178 8.54 8.56 11.44
N GLU A 179 8.59 8.26 12.75
CA GLU A 179 9.73 7.57 13.36
C GLU A 179 9.91 6.14 12.82
N GLY A 180 8.83 5.44 12.47
CA GLY A 180 8.92 4.07 11.93
C GLY A 180 9.64 3.98 10.59
N GLY A 181 9.65 5.06 9.80
CA GLY A 181 10.33 5.07 8.50
C GLY A 181 11.84 4.94 8.59
N THR A 182 12.46 5.39 9.68
CA THR A 182 13.92 5.24 9.87
C THR A 182 14.32 3.81 10.19
N ASP A 183 13.39 3.02 10.70
CA ASP A 183 13.64 1.63 11.09
C ASP A 183 13.60 0.67 9.92
N PHE A 184 13.05 1.07 8.76
CA PHE A 184 13.00 0.20 7.59
C PHE A 184 14.41 -0.15 7.10
N HIS A 185 14.68 -1.42 6.87
CA HIS A 185 15.92 -1.84 6.21
C HIS A 185 15.97 -1.29 4.79
N TRP A 186 14.85 -1.40 4.08
CA TRP A 186 14.69 -0.98 2.69
C TRP A 186 13.29 -0.42 2.45
N TRP A 187 13.18 0.56 1.56
CA TRP A 187 11.90 1.10 1.09
C TRP A 187 11.80 1.03 -0.43
N CYS A 188 10.60 0.74 -0.95
CA CYS A 188 10.43 0.33 -2.34
C CYS A 188 10.73 1.40 -3.41
N THR A 189 10.81 2.67 -3.02
CA THR A 189 11.20 3.77 -3.91
C THR A 189 12.69 4.10 -3.84
N GLU A 190 13.43 3.43 -2.96
CA GLU A 190 14.88 3.57 -2.89
C GLU A 190 15.51 2.71 -3.96
N THR A 191 16.45 3.31 -4.71
CA THR A 191 17.29 2.56 -5.64
C THR A 191 18.04 1.47 -4.89
N SER A 192 18.03 0.27 -5.47
CA SER A 192 18.50 -0.99 -4.90
C SER A 192 19.93 -1.00 -4.40
#